data_AF-A0A6L7I3F9-F1
#
_entry.id   AF-A0A6L7I3F9-F1
#
_cell.length_a   1.000
_cell.length_b   1.000
_cell.length_c   1.000
_cell.angle_alpha   90.00
_cell.angle_beta   90.00
_cell.angle_gamma   90.00
#
_symmetry.space_group_name_H-M   'P 1'
#
loop_
_entity.id
_entity.type
_entity.pdbx_description
1 polymer ?
#
loop_
_entity_poly.entity_id
_entity_poly.type
_entity_poly.pdbx_seq_one_letter_code
_entity_poly.pdbx_strand_id
1 'polypeptide(L)'
;MRIGMINARSLHRILGLIVGAQLIIWTLTGLAFNLIDDRQLDANTMRTKPDSTTLIKPAVALTQIVSEITDQQKNNAIEQMNLKRVELATLLERPIYRLKTSNGTFAFWGDTGEAVNLDNEQLIRLARQSYQGETSLSEPILDKAAAQRYGGSPAFYRIDALDEQGTQIFIDGLSGQVKAHENQGSRFKQLLFMLHFIDYFPDNGLSFNHLATQLIAFAALLLGLSGAWVLMRKLVAGDYVSWGTSNSEGQLTLLSPDGEPLESLILAPGNLLDGLNQDRSRIPSQCGGGGQCGMCRVRFVEQAPQATPEEQARLKQEHLAQGIRLSCQHNCHQGKVALTSRAQLRFWQKATR
;
A
#
# COMPACT_ATOMS: atom_id res chain seq x y z
N MET A 1 23.89 -8.85 -22.68
CA MET A 1 23.32 -8.82 -21.33
C MET A 1 22.61 -10.14 -21.08
N ARG A 2 23.23 -11.08 -20.34
CA ARG A 2 22.54 -12.32 -19.92
C ARG A 2 21.54 -11.91 -18.85
N ILE A 3 20.26 -11.85 -19.20
CA ILE A 3 19.17 -11.78 -18.22
C ILE A 3 19.26 -13.11 -17.47
N GLY A 4 19.96 -13.10 -16.33
CA GLY A 4 20.04 -14.27 -15.46
C GLY A 4 18.61 -14.63 -15.06
N MET A 5 18.13 -15.79 -15.49
CA MET A 5 16.82 -16.32 -15.13
C MET A 5 16.66 -16.25 -13.60
N ILE A 6 15.86 -15.29 -13.12
CA ILE A 6 15.56 -15.17 -11.69
C ILE A 6 14.76 -16.41 -11.31
N ASN A 7 15.32 -17.25 -10.43
CA ASN A 7 14.63 -18.41 -9.89
C ASN A 7 13.31 -17.94 -9.25
N ALA A 8 12.20 -18.60 -9.57
CA ALA A 8 10.85 -18.30 -9.05
C ALA A 8 10.82 -18.11 -7.51
N ARG A 9 11.65 -18.84 -6.75
CA ARG A 9 11.77 -18.65 -5.29
C ARG A 9 12.45 -17.34 -4.89
N SER A 10 13.48 -16.93 -5.62
CA SER A 10 14.17 -15.65 -5.39
C SER A 10 13.25 -14.48 -5.74
N LEU A 11 12.51 -14.61 -6.85
CA LEU A 11 11.48 -13.64 -7.23
C LEU A 11 10.39 -13.56 -6.15
N HIS A 12 9.84 -14.69 -5.70
CA HIS A 12 8.86 -14.76 -4.61
C HIS A 12 9.36 -14.06 -3.34
N ARG A 13 10.62 -14.29 -2.94
CA ARG A 13 11.21 -13.65 -1.76
C ARG A 13 11.32 -12.12 -1.89
N ILE A 14 11.76 -11.62 -3.04
CA ILE A 14 11.89 -10.18 -3.28
C ILE A 14 10.51 -9.52 -3.33
N LEU A 15 9.57 -10.12 -4.07
CA LEU A 15 8.19 -9.66 -4.11
C LEU A 15 7.55 -9.69 -2.73
N GLY A 16 7.83 -10.72 -1.92
CA GLY A 16 7.34 -10.85 -0.56
C GLY A 16 7.86 -9.75 0.36
N LEU A 17 9.11 -9.31 0.20
CA LEU A 17 9.64 -8.16 0.95
C LEU A 17 8.95 -6.85 0.55
N ILE A 18 8.81 -6.60 -0.75
CA ILE A 18 8.21 -5.35 -1.26
C ILE A 18 6.73 -5.26 -0.87
N VAL A 19 5.95 -6.30 -1.22
CA VAL A 19 4.52 -6.35 -0.94
C VAL A 19 4.26 -6.47 0.56
N GLY A 20 5.09 -7.24 1.29
CA GLY A 20 4.99 -7.37 2.74
C GLY A 20 5.24 -6.05 3.48
N ALA A 21 6.25 -5.27 3.07
CA ALA A 21 6.48 -3.94 3.63
C ALA A 21 5.29 -3.01 3.39
N GLN A 22 4.73 -3.01 2.17
CA GLN A 22 3.55 -2.20 1.87
C GLN A 22 2.31 -2.68 2.65
N LEU A 23 2.13 -3.98 2.84
CA LEU A 23 1.04 -4.54 3.65
C LEU A 23 1.17 -4.14 5.13
N ILE A 24 2.39 -4.05 5.66
CA ILE A 24 2.62 -3.54 7.02
C ILE A 24 2.20 -2.07 7.12
N ILE A 25 2.60 -1.23 6.17
CA ILE A 25 2.17 0.18 6.13
C ILE A 25 0.65 0.29 6.05
N TRP A 26 0.03 -0.49 5.17
CA TRP A 26 -1.43 -0.56 5.01
C TRP A 26 -2.12 -0.97 6.31
N THR A 27 -1.59 -1.97 7.01
CA THR A 27 -2.17 -2.47 8.27
C THR A 27 -1.99 -1.46 9.40
N LEU A 28 -0.82 -0.84 9.53
CA LEU A 28 -0.54 0.17 10.56
C LEU A 28 -1.39 1.42 10.39
N THR A 29 -1.53 1.90 9.15
CA THR A 29 -2.40 3.05 8.83
C THR A 29 -3.88 2.71 9.01
N GLY A 30 -4.32 1.52 8.61
CA GLY A 30 -5.67 1.03 8.86
C GLY A 30 -5.97 0.90 10.35
N LEU A 31 -5.02 0.41 11.14
CA LEU A 31 -5.12 0.35 12.60
C LEU A 31 -5.22 1.76 13.20
N ALA A 32 -4.40 2.70 12.74
CA ALA A 32 -4.47 4.09 13.19
C ALA A 32 -5.86 4.70 12.96
N PHE A 33 -6.48 4.48 11.80
CA PHE A 33 -7.85 4.94 11.53
C PHE A 33 -8.91 4.34 12.46
N ASN A 34 -8.68 3.13 12.99
CA ASN A 34 -9.63 2.47 13.90
C ASN A 34 -9.40 2.82 15.37
N LEU A 35 -8.19 3.25 15.74
CA LEU A 35 -7.84 3.57 17.13
C LEU A 35 -7.91 5.07 17.44
N ILE A 36 -7.74 5.94 16.44
CA ILE A 36 -7.75 7.40 16.61
C ILE A 36 -9.17 7.91 16.36
N ASP A 37 -9.66 8.74 17.29
CA ASP A 37 -10.96 9.40 17.15
C ASP A 37 -10.98 10.31 15.92
N ASP A 38 -11.99 10.16 15.05
CA ASP A 38 -12.15 10.97 13.84
C ASP A 38 -12.24 12.47 14.15
N ARG A 39 -12.74 12.86 15.34
CA ARG A 39 -12.75 14.26 15.78
C ARG A 39 -11.36 14.87 15.89
N GLN A 40 -10.35 14.07 16.24
CA GLN A 40 -8.96 14.53 16.32
C GLN A 40 -8.33 14.67 14.92
N LEU A 41 -8.90 14.02 13.91
CA LEU A 41 -8.42 13.99 12.54
C LEU A 41 -9.20 14.92 11.61
N ASP A 42 -10.38 15.40 12.01
CA ASP A 42 -11.24 16.25 11.19
C ASP A 42 -11.09 17.73 11.54
N ALA A 43 -10.63 18.51 10.57
CA ALA A 43 -10.55 19.97 10.68
C ALA A 43 -11.91 20.66 10.67
N ASN A 44 -12.99 19.97 10.28
CA ASN A 44 -14.34 20.53 10.29
C ASN A 44 -15.02 20.43 11.65
N THR A 45 -14.39 19.85 12.67
CA THR A 45 -14.94 19.82 14.04
C THR A 45 -15.26 21.20 14.59
N MET A 46 -14.40 22.19 14.28
CA MET A 46 -14.57 23.59 14.65
C MET A 46 -15.27 24.42 13.58
N ARG A 47 -15.71 23.80 12.48
CA ARG A 47 -16.36 24.52 11.39
C ARG A 47 -17.82 24.78 11.73
N THR A 48 -18.22 26.04 11.67
CA THR A 48 -19.61 26.43 11.82
C THR A 48 -20.41 25.82 10.68
N LYS A 49 -21.46 25.04 11.00
CA LYS A 49 -22.42 24.61 10.00
C LYS A 49 -23.13 25.87 9.50
N PRO A 50 -23.23 26.11 8.18
CA PRO A 50 -23.95 27.26 7.69
C PRO A 50 -25.39 27.16 8.21
N ASP A 51 -25.79 28.12 9.03
CA ASP A 51 -27.20 28.31 9.33
C ASP A 51 -27.93 28.45 8.01
N SER A 52 -29.15 27.90 7.92
CA SER A 52 -30.00 27.99 6.73
C SER A 52 -30.13 29.45 6.35
N THR A 53 -29.28 29.89 5.42
CA THR A 53 -29.01 31.31 5.25
C THR A 53 -30.23 31.86 4.56
N THR A 54 -30.98 32.73 5.26
CA THR A 54 -32.18 33.32 4.69
C THR A 54 -31.75 34.10 3.46
N LEU A 55 -32.22 33.67 2.29
CA LEU A 55 -31.87 34.34 1.04
C LEU A 55 -32.39 35.77 1.08
N ILE A 56 -31.47 36.72 0.95
CA ILE A 56 -31.80 38.14 0.81
C ILE A 56 -32.19 38.39 -0.65
N LYS A 57 -33.32 39.07 -0.86
CA LYS A 57 -33.76 39.44 -2.21
C LYS A 57 -32.75 40.40 -2.84
N PRO A 58 -32.22 40.11 -4.03
CA PRO A 58 -31.29 41.00 -4.74
C PRO A 58 -32.02 42.27 -5.21
N ALA A 59 -31.33 43.41 -5.18
CA ALA A 59 -31.80 44.68 -5.70
C ALA A 59 -31.52 44.82 -7.20
N VAL A 60 -30.42 44.22 -7.67
CA VAL A 60 -30.01 44.18 -9.08
C VAL A 60 -30.36 42.82 -9.67
N ALA A 61 -31.02 42.82 -10.84
CA ALA A 61 -31.36 41.57 -11.51
C ALA A 61 -30.12 40.96 -12.17
N LEU A 62 -29.97 39.63 -12.09
CA LEU A 62 -28.85 38.93 -12.73
C LEU A 62 -28.73 39.22 -14.24
N THR A 63 -29.85 39.45 -14.93
CA THR A 63 -29.86 39.78 -16.36
C THR A 63 -29.11 41.08 -16.66
N GLN A 64 -29.15 42.06 -15.76
CA GLN A 64 -28.45 43.34 -15.89
C GLN A 64 -26.93 43.14 -15.78
N ILE A 65 -26.50 42.30 -14.83
CA ILE A 65 -25.09 41.94 -14.63
C ILE A 65 -24.55 41.19 -15.86
N VAL A 66 -25.31 40.21 -16.37
CA VAL A 66 -24.90 39.42 -17.54
C VAL A 66 -24.81 40.28 -18.81
N SER A 67 -25.73 41.24 -19.00
CA SER A 67 -25.63 42.17 -20.15
C SER A 67 -24.38 43.04 -20.05
N GLU A 68 -24.04 43.55 -18.87
CA GLU A 68 -22.85 44.40 -18.69
C GLU A 68 -21.54 43.64 -18.94
N ILE A 69 -21.44 42.39 -18.46
CA ILE A 69 -20.30 41.52 -18.74
C ILE A 69 -20.20 41.24 -20.25
N THR A 70 -21.32 40.96 -20.91
CA THR A 70 -21.35 40.67 -22.34
C THR A 70 -20.93 41.88 -23.18
N ASP A 71 -21.34 43.08 -22.78
CA ASP A 71 -20.98 44.33 -23.46
C ASP A 71 -19.50 44.71 -23.23
N GLN A 72 -18.96 44.52 -22.02
CA GLN A 72 -17.54 44.71 -21.74
C GLN A 72 -16.64 43.69 -22.47
N GLN A 73 -17.14 42.47 -22.70
CA GLN A 73 -16.40 41.41 -23.38
C GLN A 73 -16.52 41.42 -24.90
N LYS A 74 -17.41 42.22 -25.48
CA LYS A 74 -17.53 42.39 -26.94
C LYS A 74 -16.24 42.93 -27.59
N ASN A 75 -15.36 43.55 -26.81
CA ASN A 75 -14.09 44.12 -27.27
C ASN A 75 -12.87 43.21 -27.08
N ASN A 76 -12.99 42.09 -26.36
CA ASN A 76 -11.92 41.11 -26.20
C ASN A 76 -12.44 39.75 -26.66
N ALA A 77 -11.81 39.17 -27.69
CA ALA A 77 -12.13 37.86 -28.25
C ALA A 77 -11.89 36.74 -27.23
N ILE A 78 -12.78 36.60 -26.25
CA ILE A 78 -12.81 35.55 -25.25
C ILE A 78 -14.00 34.67 -25.58
N GLU A 79 -13.71 33.38 -25.72
CA GLU A 79 -14.65 32.29 -25.87
C GLU A 79 -15.89 32.48 -24.98
N GLN A 80 -17.07 32.27 -25.57
CA GLN A 80 -18.36 32.29 -24.88
C GLN A 80 -18.22 31.53 -23.55
N MET A 81 -18.24 32.26 -22.42
CA MET A 81 -18.12 31.64 -21.10
C MET A 81 -19.25 30.64 -20.92
N ASN A 82 -18.92 29.35 -21.00
CA ASN A 82 -19.91 28.30 -20.88
C ASN A 82 -20.35 28.22 -19.41
N LEU A 83 -21.50 28.83 -19.12
CA LEU A 83 -22.10 28.90 -17.80
C LEU A 83 -22.58 27.51 -17.38
N LYS A 84 -21.99 26.98 -16.31
CA LYS A 84 -22.31 25.64 -15.78
C LYS A 84 -23.31 25.70 -14.63
N ARG A 85 -23.25 26.74 -13.79
CA ARG A 85 -24.13 26.89 -12.63
C ARG A 85 -24.26 28.35 -12.24
N VAL A 86 -25.47 28.72 -11.85
CA VAL A 86 -25.80 29.97 -11.17
C VAL A 86 -26.27 29.64 -9.76
N GLU A 87 -25.75 30.35 -8.78
CA GLU A 87 -26.15 30.22 -7.38
C GLU A 87 -26.45 31.62 -6.83
N LEU A 88 -27.61 31.78 -6.20
CA LEU A 88 -27.92 32.93 -5.36
C LEU A 88 -27.70 32.51 -3.91
N ALA A 89 -26.93 33.29 -3.17
CA ALA A 89 -26.66 33.07 -1.77
C ALA A 89 -26.63 34.40 -1.00
N THR A 90 -26.33 34.31 0.29
CA THR A 90 -26.06 35.47 1.14
C THR A 90 -24.66 35.36 1.69
N LEU A 91 -23.91 36.46 1.62
CA LEU A 91 -22.54 36.59 2.10
C LEU A 91 -22.42 37.89 2.88
N LEU A 92 -21.97 37.82 4.14
CA LEU A 92 -21.84 39.00 5.01
C LEU A 92 -23.12 39.87 5.03
N GLU A 93 -24.28 39.23 5.14
CA GLU A 93 -25.62 39.87 5.15
C GLU A 93 -25.98 40.61 3.85
N ARG A 94 -25.31 40.28 2.74
CA ARG A 94 -25.59 40.83 1.42
C ARG A 94 -25.93 39.72 0.40
N PRO A 95 -26.84 39.96 -0.55
CA PRO A 95 -27.12 38.99 -1.61
C PRO A 95 -25.91 38.88 -2.54
N ILE A 96 -25.57 37.66 -2.96
CA ILE A 96 -24.45 37.38 -3.87
C ILE A 96 -24.89 36.40 -4.96
N TYR A 97 -24.54 36.71 -6.20
CA TYR A 97 -24.63 35.79 -7.33
C TYR A 97 -23.28 35.14 -7.57
N ARG A 98 -23.22 33.81 -7.65
CA ARG A 98 -22.04 33.06 -8.07
C ARG A 98 -22.29 32.38 -9.40
N LEU A 99 -21.42 32.66 -10.36
CA LEU A 99 -21.46 32.13 -11.72
C LEU A 99 -20.28 31.19 -11.92
N LYS A 100 -20.55 29.89 -11.99
CA LYS A 100 -19.53 28.88 -12.30
C LYS A 100 -19.46 28.68 -13.80
N THR A 101 -18.30 28.92 -14.40
CA THR A 101 -18.05 28.80 -15.83
C THR A 101 -16.98 27.74 -16.12
N SER A 102 -16.57 27.59 -17.38
CA SER A 102 -15.37 26.83 -17.76
C SER A 102 -14.08 27.43 -17.18
N ASN A 103 -14.04 28.74 -16.97
CA ASN A 103 -12.82 29.49 -16.67
C ASN A 103 -12.65 29.81 -15.17
N GLY A 104 -13.66 29.50 -14.35
CA GLY A 104 -13.60 29.73 -12.91
C GLY A 104 -14.96 29.99 -12.30
N THR A 105 -14.96 30.50 -11.06
CA THR A 105 -16.16 31.02 -10.40
C THR A 105 -16.04 32.52 -10.29
N PHE A 106 -16.99 33.23 -10.86
CA PHE A 106 -17.13 34.68 -10.71
C PHE A 106 -18.25 34.96 -9.72
N ALA A 107 -18.13 36.02 -8.93
CA ALA A 107 -19.23 36.44 -8.08
C ALA A 107 -19.49 37.93 -8.17
N PHE A 108 -20.76 38.28 -7.99
CA PHE A 108 -21.27 39.63 -8.11
C PHE A 108 -22.21 39.91 -6.95
N TRP A 109 -22.13 41.12 -6.40
CA TRP A 109 -23.06 41.55 -5.37
C TRP A 109 -24.45 41.75 -5.97
N GLY A 110 -25.47 41.17 -5.35
CA GLY A 110 -26.86 41.27 -5.80
C GLY A 110 -27.52 42.59 -5.42
N ASP A 111 -26.88 43.43 -4.61
CA ASP A 111 -27.35 44.77 -4.23
C ASP A 111 -26.76 45.88 -5.11
N THR A 112 -25.50 45.77 -5.54
CA THR A 112 -24.83 46.77 -6.41
C THR A 112 -24.58 46.30 -7.84
N GLY A 113 -24.51 44.99 -8.09
CA GLY A 113 -24.14 44.41 -9.39
C GLY A 113 -22.62 44.30 -9.62
N GLU A 114 -21.80 44.89 -8.74
CA GLU A 114 -20.36 44.93 -8.87
C GLU A 114 -19.71 43.55 -8.64
N ALA A 115 -18.56 43.32 -9.28
CA ALA A 115 -17.76 42.11 -9.04
C ALA A 115 -17.29 42.06 -7.58
N VAL A 116 -17.38 40.87 -6.97
CA VAL A 116 -16.95 40.65 -5.59
C VAL A 116 -15.44 40.71 -5.52
N ASN A 117 -14.93 41.57 -4.63
CA ASN A 117 -13.54 41.65 -4.25
C ASN A 117 -13.48 41.91 -2.74
N LEU A 118 -13.25 40.86 -1.96
CA LEU A 118 -13.26 40.97 -0.50
C LEU A 118 -12.02 41.71 0.02
N ASP A 119 -12.24 42.70 0.87
CA ASP A 119 -11.17 43.35 1.63
C ASP A 119 -10.72 42.50 2.84
N ASN A 120 -9.64 42.94 3.51
CA ASN A 120 -9.08 42.20 4.65
C ASN A 120 -10.06 42.05 5.81
N GLU A 121 -10.88 43.07 6.08
CA GLU A 121 -11.85 43.03 7.18
C GLU A 121 -12.96 42.02 6.88
N GLN A 122 -13.48 42.04 5.65
CA GLN A 122 -14.47 41.10 5.16
C GLN A 122 -13.97 39.66 5.18
N LEU A 123 -12.71 39.43 4.79
CA LEU A 123 -12.06 38.11 4.86
C LEU A 123 -11.96 37.60 6.30
N ILE A 124 -11.53 38.45 7.25
CA ILE A 124 -11.46 38.08 8.67
C ILE A 124 -12.85 37.80 9.24
N ARG A 125 -13.85 38.64 8.91
CA ARG A 125 -15.24 38.41 9.33
C ARG A 125 -15.79 37.09 8.80
N LEU A 126 -15.52 36.77 7.53
CA LEU A 126 -15.95 35.52 6.92
C LEU A 126 -15.25 34.30 7.56
N ALA A 127 -13.95 34.40 7.85
CA ALA A 127 -13.23 33.38 8.58
C ALA A 127 -13.84 33.15 9.97
N ARG A 128 -14.11 34.23 10.72
CA ARG A 128 -14.76 34.20 12.04
C ARG A 128 -16.15 33.57 11.99
N GLN A 129 -16.96 33.88 10.99
CA GLN A 129 -18.28 33.24 10.82
C GLN A 129 -18.18 31.73 10.55
N SER A 130 -17.11 31.30 9.86
CA SER A 130 -16.91 29.90 9.50
C SER A 130 -16.29 29.03 10.60
N TYR A 131 -15.78 29.63 11.68
CA TYR A 131 -14.98 28.98 12.70
C TYR A 131 -15.51 29.26 14.11
N GLN A 132 -15.74 28.20 14.88
CA GLN A 132 -16.37 28.27 16.21
C GLN A 132 -15.40 28.64 17.34
N GLY A 133 -14.08 28.64 17.10
CA GLY A 133 -13.11 28.92 18.16
C GLY A 133 -13.01 30.41 18.51
N GLU A 134 -12.79 30.69 19.78
CA GLU A 134 -12.73 32.05 20.34
C GLU A 134 -11.36 32.73 20.19
N THR A 135 -10.38 32.06 19.57
CA THR A 135 -9.01 32.59 19.44
C THR A 135 -8.89 33.75 18.45
N SER A 136 -7.81 34.51 18.53
CA SER A 136 -7.46 35.54 17.54
C SER A 136 -7.16 34.92 16.17
N LEU A 137 -7.51 35.65 15.12
CA LEU A 137 -7.22 35.29 13.73
C LEU A 137 -6.08 36.16 13.21
N SER A 138 -5.22 35.60 12.37
CA SER A 138 -4.18 36.35 11.67
C SER A 138 -4.77 37.29 10.61
N GLU A 139 -3.93 38.17 10.08
CA GLU A 139 -4.26 38.84 8.81
C GLU A 139 -4.35 37.83 7.66
N PRO A 140 -5.13 38.12 6.59
CA PRO A 140 -5.21 37.27 5.41
C PRO A 140 -3.88 37.21 4.67
N ILE A 141 -3.41 35.98 4.40
CA ILE A 141 -2.16 35.71 3.69
C ILE A 141 -2.49 35.12 2.32
N LEU A 142 -1.98 35.71 1.25
CA LEU A 142 -2.18 35.19 -0.10
C LEU A 142 -1.50 33.80 -0.26
N ASP A 143 -2.28 32.78 -0.63
CA ASP A 143 -1.80 31.41 -0.77
C ASP A 143 -2.14 30.80 -2.14
N LYS A 144 -1.23 31.01 -3.10
CA LYS A 144 -1.35 30.52 -4.47
C LYS A 144 -1.30 28.99 -4.56
N ALA A 145 -0.55 28.34 -3.66
CA ALA A 145 -0.43 26.89 -3.64
C ALA A 145 -1.76 26.26 -3.19
N ALA A 146 -2.38 26.82 -2.15
CA ALA A 146 -3.71 26.42 -1.70
C ALA A 146 -4.79 26.72 -2.77
N ALA A 147 -4.66 27.81 -3.53
CA ALA A 147 -5.54 28.11 -4.65
C ALA A 147 -5.55 26.97 -5.69
N GLN A 148 -4.36 26.46 -6.06
CA GLN A 148 -4.24 25.33 -6.98
C GLN A 148 -4.83 24.05 -6.35
N ARG A 149 -4.56 23.80 -5.07
CA ARG A 149 -5.04 22.62 -4.35
C ARG A 149 -6.58 22.57 -4.25
N TYR A 150 -7.24 23.69 -3.94
CA TYR A 150 -8.69 23.71 -3.71
C TYR A 150 -9.52 24.21 -4.90
N GLY A 151 -8.88 24.57 -6.02
CA GLY A 151 -9.56 25.14 -7.17
C GLY A 151 -10.14 26.53 -6.86
N GLY A 152 -9.26 27.44 -6.46
CA GLY A 152 -9.57 28.83 -6.13
C GLY A 152 -9.07 29.83 -7.18
N SER A 153 -9.55 31.08 -7.07
CA SER A 153 -9.06 32.19 -7.88
C SER A 153 -7.63 32.62 -7.46
N PRO A 154 -6.97 33.51 -8.20
CA PRO A 154 -5.69 34.09 -7.77
C PRO A 154 -5.76 34.87 -6.45
N ALA A 155 -6.93 35.39 -6.07
CA ALA A 155 -7.15 36.07 -4.79
C ALA A 155 -7.58 35.04 -3.72
N PHE A 156 -6.69 34.10 -3.43
CA PHE A 156 -6.93 33.04 -2.47
C PHE A 156 -6.17 33.31 -1.18
N TYR A 157 -6.89 33.30 -0.06
CA TYR A 157 -6.35 33.73 1.22
C TYR A 157 -6.41 32.61 2.25
N ARG A 158 -5.34 32.51 3.02
CA ARG A 158 -5.24 31.73 4.25
C ARG A 158 -5.34 32.67 5.44
N ILE A 159 -6.14 32.29 6.42
CA ILE A 159 -6.21 32.96 7.73
C ILE A 159 -5.91 31.91 8.79
N ASP A 160 -4.91 32.17 9.62
CA ASP A 160 -4.47 31.25 10.66
C ASP A 160 -5.20 31.59 11.97
N ALA A 161 -5.87 30.61 12.56
CA ALA A 161 -6.41 30.70 13.91
C ALA A 161 -5.30 30.33 14.91
N LEU A 162 -5.11 31.17 15.94
CA LEU A 162 -4.12 30.93 16.99
C LEU A 162 -4.62 29.92 18.04
N ASP A 163 -5.08 28.76 17.58
CA ASP A 163 -5.52 27.65 18.43
C ASP A 163 -4.42 26.60 18.59
N GLU A 164 -4.60 25.66 19.53
CA GLU A 164 -3.63 24.59 19.78
C GLU A 164 -3.45 23.65 18.58
N GLN A 165 -4.50 23.52 17.75
CA GLN A 165 -4.52 22.63 16.59
C GLN A 165 -3.85 23.24 15.35
N GLY A 166 -3.52 24.55 15.38
CA GLY A 166 -3.00 25.30 14.25
C GLY A 166 -3.95 25.26 13.06
N THR A 167 -5.21 25.63 13.29
CA THR A 167 -6.27 25.67 12.28
C THR A 167 -6.04 26.80 11.27
N GLN A 168 -6.18 26.47 9.99
CA GLN A 168 -5.99 27.34 8.84
C GLN A 168 -7.28 27.36 8.04
N ILE A 169 -7.79 28.56 7.76
CA ILE A 169 -9.05 28.78 7.07
C ILE A 169 -8.74 29.33 5.68
N PHE A 170 -9.23 28.66 4.64
CA PHE A 170 -8.96 29.00 3.26
C PHE A 170 -10.18 29.62 2.59
N ILE A 171 -10.02 30.83 2.06
CA ILE A 171 -11.09 31.65 1.50
C ILE A 171 -10.70 32.10 0.09
N ASP A 172 -11.62 31.91 -0.86
CA ASP A 172 -11.52 32.48 -2.19
C ASP A 172 -12.14 33.88 -2.19
N GLY A 173 -11.31 34.91 -2.28
CA GLY A 173 -11.69 36.32 -2.18
C GLY A 173 -12.53 36.86 -3.33
N LEU A 174 -12.54 36.19 -4.50
CA LEU A 174 -13.38 36.59 -5.64
C LEU A 174 -14.76 35.91 -5.62
N SER A 175 -14.89 34.73 -5.00
CA SER A 175 -16.18 34.03 -4.88
C SER A 175 -16.83 34.15 -3.50
N GLY A 176 -16.07 34.61 -2.51
CA GLY A 176 -16.46 34.67 -1.11
C GLY A 176 -16.80 33.30 -0.52
N GLN A 177 -16.16 32.24 -1.02
CA GLN A 177 -16.36 30.88 -0.54
C GLN A 177 -15.24 30.49 0.43
N VAL A 178 -15.62 29.98 1.60
CA VAL A 178 -14.70 29.27 2.51
C VAL A 178 -14.51 27.85 1.98
N LYS A 179 -13.37 27.61 1.32
CA LYS A 179 -13.09 26.36 0.59
C LYS A 179 -12.73 25.21 1.52
N ALA A 180 -11.91 25.47 2.53
CA ALA A 180 -11.40 24.43 3.41
C ALA A 180 -11.01 24.99 4.78
N HIS A 181 -11.03 24.10 5.77
CA HIS A 181 -10.33 24.25 7.04
C HIS A 181 -9.28 23.14 7.07
N GLU A 182 -8.05 23.44 7.49
CA GLU A 182 -7.01 22.45 7.75
C GLU A 182 -6.38 22.68 9.11
N ASN A 183 -6.02 21.60 9.82
CA ASN A 183 -5.28 21.67 11.07
C ASN A 183 -4.26 20.53 11.14
N GLN A 184 -3.56 20.40 12.27
CA GLN A 184 -2.57 19.33 12.46
C GLN A 184 -3.19 17.94 12.31
N GLY A 185 -4.39 17.74 12.88
CA GLY A 185 -5.17 16.53 12.77
C GLY A 185 -5.51 16.14 11.33
N SER A 186 -6.02 17.08 10.53
CA SER A 186 -6.38 16.82 9.13
C SER A 186 -5.15 16.59 8.27
N ARG A 187 -4.02 17.26 8.53
CA ARG A 187 -2.75 16.97 7.86
C ARG A 187 -2.25 15.57 8.17
N PHE A 188 -2.38 15.12 9.42
CA PHE A 188 -2.06 13.75 9.80
C PHE A 188 -3.02 12.74 9.16
N LYS A 189 -4.32 13.05 9.08
CA LYS A 189 -5.31 12.25 8.34
C LYS A 189 -4.93 12.10 6.86
N GLN A 190 -4.50 13.18 6.21
CA GLN A 190 -4.02 13.16 4.82
C GLN A 190 -2.78 12.28 4.67
N LEU A 191 -1.82 12.33 5.60
CA LEU A 191 -0.65 11.44 5.62
C LEU A 191 -1.06 9.96 5.72
N LEU A 192 -1.98 9.64 6.64
CA LEU A 192 -2.48 8.27 6.79
C LEU A 192 -3.15 7.78 5.50
N PHE A 193 -3.99 8.62 4.88
CA PHE A 193 -4.62 8.26 3.61
C PHE A 193 -3.62 8.09 2.48
N MET A 194 -2.64 8.98 2.36
CA MET A 194 -1.57 8.89 1.37
C MET A 194 -0.84 7.55 1.48
N LEU A 195 -0.44 7.16 2.69
CA LEU A 195 0.24 5.89 2.94
C LEU A 195 -0.66 4.67 2.73
N HIS A 196 -1.92 4.75 3.16
CA HIS A 196 -2.88 3.64 3.09
C HIS A 196 -3.33 3.35 1.65
N PHE A 197 -3.58 4.40 0.87
CA PHE A 197 -3.99 4.31 -0.53
C PHE A 197 -2.82 4.38 -1.52
N ILE A 198 -1.57 4.51 -1.04
CA ILE A 198 -0.35 4.58 -1.86
C ILE A 198 -0.34 5.80 -2.81
N ASP A 199 -1.12 6.83 -2.48
CA ASP A 199 -1.36 8.02 -3.31
C ASP A 199 -0.36 9.13 -2.99
N TYR A 200 0.92 8.90 -3.29
CA TYR A 200 2.02 9.82 -2.94
C TYR A 200 2.07 11.13 -3.76
N PHE A 201 1.30 11.19 -4.85
CA PHE A 201 1.23 12.36 -5.74
C PHE A 201 -0.24 12.72 -5.97
N PRO A 202 -0.96 13.16 -4.91
CA PRO A 202 -2.38 13.42 -5.01
C PRO A 202 -2.62 14.70 -5.82
N ASP A 203 -3.26 14.58 -6.96
CA ASP A 203 -3.90 15.70 -7.65
C ASP A 203 -5.19 16.02 -6.89
N ASN A 204 -5.12 17.02 -6.00
CA ASN A 204 -6.22 17.66 -5.27
C ASN A 204 -7.36 16.76 -4.71
N GLY A 205 -7.08 15.48 -4.48
CA GLY A 205 -8.02 14.49 -3.99
C GLY A 205 -7.42 13.10 -3.94
N LEU A 206 -8.19 12.14 -3.42
CA LEU A 206 -7.80 10.73 -3.40
C LEU A 206 -8.09 10.11 -4.76
N SER A 207 -7.05 9.68 -5.48
CA SER A 207 -7.17 8.90 -6.70
C SER A 207 -6.78 7.46 -6.46
N PHE A 208 -7.58 6.52 -6.95
CA PHE A 208 -7.29 5.08 -6.79
C PHE A 208 -6.42 4.51 -7.92
N ASN A 209 -6.24 5.24 -9.02
CA ASN A 209 -5.66 4.72 -10.26
C ASN A 209 -4.26 5.31 -10.57
N HIS A 210 -3.41 5.45 -9.56
CA HIS A 210 -2.05 5.96 -9.74
C HIS A 210 -1.02 4.83 -9.93
N LEU A 211 0.12 5.17 -10.54
CA LEU A 211 1.15 4.22 -10.96
C LEU A 211 1.69 3.36 -9.79
N ALA A 212 1.88 3.95 -8.61
CA ALA A 212 2.40 3.23 -7.45
C ALA A 212 1.48 2.07 -7.01
N THR A 213 0.16 2.32 -6.90
CA THR A 213 -0.83 1.26 -6.62
C THR A 213 -0.84 0.20 -7.70
N GLN A 214 -0.76 0.58 -8.98
CA GLN A 214 -0.71 -0.39 -10.09
C GLN A 214 0.52 -1.30 -10.00
N LEU A 215 1.70 -0.74 -9.69
CA LEU A 215 2.94 -1.50 -9.55
C LEU A 215 2.89 -2.46 -8.35
N ILE A 216 2.38 -2.00 -7.20
CA ILE A 216 2.21 -2.85 -6.01
C ILE A 216 1.18 -3.95 -6.25
N ALA A 217 0.04 -3.64 -6.88
CA ALA A 217 -0.98 -4.62 -7.22
C ALA A 217 -0.43 -5.70 -8.18
N PHE A 218 0.34 -5.28 -9.18
CA PHE A 218 1.02 -6.20 -10.08
C PHE A 218 2.07 -7.05 -9.36
N ALA A 219 2.86 -6.47 -8.47
CA ALA A 219 3.82 -7.20 -7.64
C ALA A 219 3.13 -8.20 -6.71
N ALA A 220 1.98 -7.85 -6.12
CA ALA A 220 1.16 -8.73 -5.29
C ALA A 220 0.57 -9.90 -6.10
N LEU A 221 0.12 -9.63 -7.33
CA LEU A 221 -0.32 -10.69 -8.24
C LEU A 221 0.82 -11.66 -8.55
N LEU A 222 2.00 -11.15 -8.92
CA LEU A 222 3.18 -11.98 -9.15
C LEU A 222 3.62 -12.74 -7.90
N LEU A 223 3.46 -12.15 -6.71
CA LEU A 223 3.72 -12.80 -5.43
C LEU A 223 2.78 -14.01 -5.23
N GLY A 224 1.49 -13.81 -5.47
CA GLY A 224 0.48 -14.88 -5.40
C GLY A 224 0.76 -16.00 -6.40
N LEU A 225 1.04 -15.67 -7.65
CA LEU A 225 1.37 -16.65 -8.70
C LEU A 225 2.65 -17.42 -8.38
N SER A 226 3.70 -16.72 -7.95
CA SER A 226 4.97 -17.38 -7.56
C SER A 226 4.81 -18.24 -6.31
N GLY A 227 3.99 -17.83 -5.35
CA GLY A 227 3.65 -18.61 -4.16
C GLY A 227 2.87 -19.88 -4.50
N ALA A 228 1.84 -19.76 -5.34
CA ALA A 228 1.06 -20.90 -5.84
C ALA A 228 1.93 -21.88 -6.62
N TRP A 229 2.83 -21.38 -7.47
CA TRP A 229 3.81 -22.21 -8.18
C TRP A 229 4.72 -22.99 -7.21
N VAL A 230 5.30 -22.31 -6.21
CA VAL A 230 6.19 -22.94 -5.23
C VAL A 230 5.43 -23.99 -4.41
N LEU A 231 4.20 -23.67 -4.00
CA LEU A 231 3.31 -24.60 -3.31
C LEU A 231 2.99 -25.82 -4.18
N MET A 232 2.62 -25.64 -5.45
CA MET A 232 2.32 -26.73 -6.37
C MET A 232 3.52 -27.66 -6.59
N ARG A 233 4.74 -27.12 -6.79
CA ARG A 233 5.94 -27.96 -6.88
C ARG A 233 6.16 -28.78 -5.62
N LYS A 234 5.93 -28.17 -4.46
CA LYS A 234 6.09 -28.83 -3.16
C LYS A 234 5.02 -29.91 -2.96
N LEU A 235 3.78 -29.68 -3.38
CA LEU A 235 2.72 -30.69 -3.37
C LEU A 235 3.04 -31.86 -4.31
N VAL A 236 3.47 -31.59 -5.55
CA VAL A 236 3.88 -32.63 -6.52
C VAL A 236 5.10 -33.43 -6.02
N ALA A 237 6.02 -32.79 -5.29
CA ALA A 237 7.16 -33.46 -4.68
C ALA A 237 6.80 -34.30 -3.44
N GLY A 238 5.61 -34.09 -2.84
CA GLY A 238 5.18 -34.78 -1.62
C GLY A 238 5.54 -34.08 -0.30
N ASP A 239 5.95 -32.80 -0.33
CA ASP A 239 6.50 -32.08 0.83
C ASP A 239 5.47 -31.67 1.91
N TYR A 240 4.16 -31.55 1.59
CA TYR A 240 3.18 -30.95 2.54
C TYR A 240 1.98 -31.82 2.86
N VAL A 241 1.65 -32.82 2.04
CA VAL A 241 0.40 -33.56 2.18
C VAL A 241 0.56 -34.99 1.63
N SER A 242 0.67 -35.96 2.53
CA SER A 242 0.42 -37.38 2.24
C SER A 242 -1.10 -37.67 2.26
N TRP A 243 -1.88 -36.91 1.48
CA TRP A 243 -3.29 -37.25 1.26
C TRP A 243 -3.37 -38.22 0.09
N GLY A 244 -2.94 -39.43 0.39
CA GLY A 244 -2.69 -40.47 -0.60
C GLY A 244 -1.84 -41.55 0.07
N THR A 245 -2.52 -42.46 0.73
CA THR A 245 -1.98 -43.68 1.30
C THR A 245 -1.16 -44.46 0.26
N SER A 246 0.15 -44.28 0.27
CA SER A 246 1.05 -45.37 -0.11
C SER A 246 1.26 -46.20 1.15
N ASN A 247 0.54 -47.31 1.29
CA ASN A 247 0.57 -48.16 2.49
C ASN A 247 1.83 -49.02 2.65
N SER A 248 2.89 -48.79 1.86
CA SER A 248 4.12 -49.56 1.97
C SER A 248 5.12 -48.83 2.85
N GLU A 249 5.23 -49.25 4.11
CA GLU A 249 6.39 -48.94 4.93
C GLU A 249 7.66 -49.39 4.19
N GLY A 250 8.63 -48.48 4.08
CA GLY A 250 9.89 -48.74 3.40
C GLY A 250 10.96 -49.12 4.40
N GLN A 251 11.49 -50.34 4.33
CA GLN A 251 12.71 -50.67 5.07
C GLN A 251 13.90 -49.99 4.39
N LEU A 252 14.57 -49.11 5.13
CA LEU A 252 15.75 -48.37 4.67
C LEU A 252 16.93 -48.66 5.61
N THR A 253 18.07 -49.06 5.04
CA THR A 253 19.31 -49.20 5.82
C THR A 253 20.18 -47.95 5.67
N LEU A 254 20.50 -47.32 6.79
CA LEU A 254 21.46 -46.22 6.86
C LEU A 254 22.88 -46.78 7.02
N LEU A 255 23.77 -46.40 6.12
CA LEU A 255 25.18 -46.82 6.11
C LEU A 255 26.11 -45.68 6.52
N SER A 256 27.28 -46.04 7.04
CA SER A 256 28.40 -45.14 7.25
C SER A 256 28.96 -44.64 5.90
N PRO A 257 29.82 -43.60 5.91
CA PRO A 257 30.48 -43.15 4.69
C PRO A 257 31.28 -44.26 3.99
N ASP A 258 31.83 -45.19 4.78
CA ASP A 258 32.67 -46.29 4.34
C ASP A 258 31.85 -47.53 3.88
N GLY A 259 30.53 -47.50 4.04
CA GLY A 259 29.61 -48.56 3.57
C GLY A 259 29.13 -49.54 4.64
N GLU A 260 29.68 -49.46 5.86
CA GLU A 260 29.25 -50.30 6.98
C GLU A 260 27.80 -49.96 7.43
N PRO A 261 26.95 -50.95 7.72
CA PRO A 261 25.58 -50.72 8.19
C PRO A 261 25.57 -50.09 9.58
N LEU A 262 24.83 -48.99 9.74
CA LEU A 262 24.66 -48.29 11.03
C LEU A 262 23.32 -48.66 11.69
N GLU A 263 22.22 -48.57 10.93
CA GLU A 263 20.87 -48.74 11.47
C GLU A 263 19.89 -49.11 10.35
N SER A 264 18.94 -50.00 10.63
CA SER A 264 17.81 -50.31 9.76
C SER A 264 16.56 -49.65 10.29
N LEU A 265 15.89 -48.87 9.45
CA LEU A 265 14.73 -48.05 9.79
C LEU A 265 13.51 -48.52 9.01
N ILE A 266 12.36 -48.51 9.66
CA ILE A 266 11.06 -48.65 9.01
C ILE A 266 10.52 -47.24 8.83
N LEU A 267 10.46 -46.77 7.58
CA LEU A 267 10.06 -45.42 7.27
C LEU A 267 8.61 -45.37 6.81
N ALA A 268 7.84 -44.51 7.48
CA ALA A 268 6.52 -44.12 6.99
C ALA A 268 6.63 -43.40 5.63
N PRO A 269 5.57 -43.45 4.81
CA PRO A 269 5.51 -42.70 3.55
C PRO A 269 5.63 -41.20 3.82
N GLY A 270 6.37 -40.49 2.96
CA GLY A 270 6.58 -39.05 3.09
C GLY A 270 8.00 -38.64 2.75
N ASN A 271 8.43 -37.49 3.26
CA ASN A 271 9.75 -36.93 2.99
C ASN A 271 10.86 -37.74 3.68
N LEU A 272 11.94 -38.07 2.95
CA LEU A 272 13.03 -38.90 3.45
C LEU A 272 13.81 -38.23 4.60
N LEU A 273 13.96 -36.90 4.62
CA LEU A 273 14.60 -36.22 5.76
C LEU A 273 13.79 -36.40 7.03
N ASP A 274 12.46 -36.24 6.94
CA ASP A 274 11.56 -36.35 8.09
C ASP A 274 11.52 -37.80 8.59
N GLY A 275 11.44 -38.78 7.69
CA GLY A 275 11.53 -40.20 8.04
C GLY A 275 12.86 -40.55 8.72
N LEU A 276 13.99 -40.10 8.18
CA LEU A 276 15.30 -40.31 8.80
C LEU A 276 15.42 -39.64 10.17
N ASN A 277 14.73 -38.53 10.39
CA ASN A 277 14.81 -37.74 11.62
C ASN A 277 13.65 -37.94 12.61
N GLN A 278 12.74 -38.88 12.35
CA GLN A 278 11.46 -39.02 13.08
C GLN A 278 11.62 -39.07 14.61
N ASP A 279 12.47 -39.97 15.12
CA ASP A 279 12.67 -40.13 16.58
C ASP A 279 13.90 -39.36 17.09
N ARG A 280 14.87 -39.11 16.21
CA ARG A 280 16.15 -38.47 16.55
C ARG A 280 16.77 -37.86 15.31
N SER A 281 17.54 -36.79 15.48
CA SER A 281 18.21 -36.12 14.37
C SER A 281 19.41 -36.94 13.84
N ARG A 282 19.16 -37.83 12.88
CA ARG A 282 20.18 -38.64 12.20
C ARG A 282 20.93 -37.83 11.14
N ILE A 283 20.23 -36.89 10.49
CA ILE A 283 20.72 -36.09 9.37
C ILE A 283 20.59 -34.59 9.70
N PRO A 284 21.67 -33.80 9.56
CA PRO A 284 21.60 -32.37 9.86
C PRO A 284 20.79 -31.60 8.81
N SER A 285 20.03 -30.61 9.26
CA SER A 285 19.28 -29.68 8.43
C SER A 285 19.12 -28.34 9.14
N GLN A 286 19.28 -27.22 8.42
CA GLN A 286 19.07 -25.86 8.97
C GLN A 286 17.95 -25.10 8.26
N CYS A 287 17.56 -25.53 7.07
CA CYS A 287 16.44 -24.93 6.33
C CYS A 287 15.14 -25.74 6.48
N GLY A 288 15.05 -26.66 7.45
CA GLY A 288 13.86 -27.46 7.72
C GLY A 288 13.33 -28.24 6.51
N GLY A 289 14.23 -28.67 5.61
CA GLY A 289 13.84 -29.44 4.42
C GLY A 289 13.52 -28.63 3.16
N GLY A 290 13.68 -27.30 3.17
CA GLY A 290 13.45 -26.45 1.99
C GLY A 290 14.45 -26.59 0.81
N GLY A 291 15.41 -27.51 0.85
CA GLY A 291 16.43 -27.70 -0.20
C GLY A 291 17.43 -26.54 -0.33
N GLN A 292 17.55 -25.67 0.68
CA GLN A 292 18.33 -24.43 0.58
C GLN A 292 19.71 -24.47 1.27
N CYS A 293 19.89 -25.27 2.32
CA CYS A 293 21.15 -25.28 3.09
C CYS A 293 22.18 -26.32 2.61
N GLY A 294 21.76 -27.35 1.86
CA GLY A 294 22.66 -28.40 1.34
C GLY A 294 23.19 -29.39 2.39
N MET A 295 22.73 -29.31 3.64
CA MET A 295 23.28 -30.12 4.74
C MET A 295 22.68 -31.51 4.86
N CYS A 296 21.44 -31.69 4.43
CA CYS A 296 20.71 -32.96 4.51
C CYS A 296 21.13 -33.97 3.43
N ARG A 297 22.40 -33.91 3.01
CA ARG A 297 22.94 -34.74 1.94
C ARG A 297 23.09 -36.20 2.37
N VAL A 298 22.65 -37.10 1.52
CA VAL A 298 22.77 -38.55 1.65
C VAL A 298 23.21 -39.12 0.31
N ARG A 299 23.95 -40.22 0.32
CA ARG A 299 24.37 -40.92 -0.90
C ARG A 299 23.47 -42.12 -1.12
N PHE A 300 22.77 -42.17 -2.23
CA PHE A 300 22.00 -43.34 -2.63
C PHE A 300 22.97 -44.40 -3.16
N VAL A 301 22.91 -45.62 -2.63
CA VAL A 301 23.94 -46.65 -2.88
C VAL A 301 23.62 -47.50 -4.10
N GLU A 302 22.33 -47.73 -4.36
CA GLU A 302 21.87 -48.62 -5.44
C GLU A 302 21.36 -47.77 -6.62
N GLN A 303 20.14 -47.23 -6.52
CA GLN A 303 19.56 -46.41 -7.59
C GLN A 303 19.26 -44.99 -7.09
N ALA A 304 20.12 -44.05 -7.45
CA ALA A 304 19.92 -42.66 -7.09
C ALA A 304 18.80 -42.02 -7.94
N PRO A 305 17.80 -41.36 -7.32
CA PRO A 305 16.78 -40.64 -8.06
C PRO A 305 17.39 -39.49 -8.87
N GLN A 306 16.63 -38.97 -9.85
CA GLN A 306 17.08 -37.85 -10.65
C GLN A 306 17.31 -36.61 -9.76
N ALA A 307 18.40 -35.89 -10.02
CA ALA A 307 18.72 -34.68 -9.26
C ALA A 307 17.70 -33.57 -9.57
N THR A 308 17.04 -33.08 -8.52
CA THR A 308 16.15 -31.92 -8.55
C THR A 308 16.92 -30.64 -8.87
N PRO A 309 16.27 -29.59 -9.40
CA PRO A 309 16.91 -28.29 -9.63
C PRO A 309 17.55 -27.69 -8.37
N GLU A 310 16.96 -27.94 -7.20
CA GLU A 310 17.46 -27.49 -5.89
C GLU A 310 18.79 -28.16 -5.54
N GLU A 311 18.90 -29.44 -5.82
CA GLU A 311 20.15 -30.19 -5.65
C GLU A 311 21.21 -29.72 -6.63
N GLN A 312 20.85 -29.48 -7.90
CA GLN A 312 21.76 -28.92 -8.90
C GLN A 312 22.29 -27.53 -8.52
N ALA A 313 21.50 -26.74 -7.79
CA ALA A 313 21.89 -25.42 -7.32
C ALA A 313 22.75 -25.44 -6.04
N ARG A 314 22.78 -26.54 -5.29
CA ARG A 314 23.46 -26.64 -3.97
C ARG A 314 24.58 -27.66 -3.93
N LEU A 315 24.53 -28.69 -4.75
CA LEU A 315 25.52 -29.75 -4.84
C LEU A 315 26.35 -29.57 -6.10
N LYS A 316 27.64 -29.87 -5.99
CA LYS A 316 28.53 -29.93 -7.15
C LYS A 316 28.16 -31.11 -8.05
N GLN A 317 28.44 -31.00 -9.35
CA GLN A 317 28.18 -32.07 -10.31
C GLN A 317 28.86 -33.39 -9.96
N GLU A 318 30.07 -33.34 -9.38
CA GLU A 318 30.79 -34.52 -8.87
C GLU A 318 29.99 -35.29 -7.81
N HIS A 319 29.33 -34.57 -6.88
CA HIS A 319 28.50 -35.18 -5.86
C HIS A 319 27.24 -35.78 -6.47
N LEU A 320 26.61 -35.08 -7.42
CA LEU A 320 25.42 -35.58 -8.10
C LEU A 320 25.71 -36.87 -8.88
N ALA A 321 26.87 -36.94 -9.55
CA ALA A 321 27.34 -38.12 -10.26
C ALA A 321 27.61 -39.31 -9.31
N GLN A 322 28.03 -39.05 -8.07
CA GLN A 322 28.21 -40.06 -7.03
C GLN A 322 26.90 -40.52 -6.35
N GLY A 323 25.74 -40.10 -6.87
CA GLY A 323 24.44 -40.42 -6.28
C GLY A 323 24.13 -39.65 -4.99
N ILE A 324 24.85 -38.56 -4.69
CA ILE A 324 24.54 -37.71 -3.55
C ILE A 324 23.35 -36.82 -3.89
N ARG A 325 22.40 -36.79 -2.97
CA ARG A 325 21.12 -36.09 -3.05
C ARG A 325 20.82 -35.43 -1.71
N LEU A 326 19.94 -34.44 -1.70
CA LEU A 326 19.40 -33.84 -0.49
C LEU A 326 18.19 -34.68 -0.06
N SER A 327 18.30 -35.38 1.07
CA SER A 327 17.22 -36.22 1.61
C SER A 327 15.88 -35.48 1.73
N CYS A 328 15.91 -34.16 1.91
CA CYS A 328 14.68 -33.38 1.99
C CYS A 328 13.96 -33.13 0.66
N GLN A 329 14.52 -33.53 -0.48
CA GLN A 329 13.91 -33.35 -1.80
C GLN A 329 13.44 -34.67 -2.42
N HIS A 330 13.42 -35.76 -1.63
CA HIS A 330 13.02 -37.09 -2.08
C HIS A 330 12.11 -37.74 -1.05
N ASN A 331 11.24 -38.64 -1.53
CA ASN A 331 10.38 -39.43 -0.67
C ASN A 331 11.10 -40.64 -0.07
N CYS A 332 10.59 -41.15 1.04
CA CYS A 332 10.96 -42.43 1.60
C CYS A 332 10.82 -43.53 0.54
N HIS A 333 11.84 -44.39 0.46
CA HIS A 333 11.87 -45.53 -0.45
C HIS A 333 12.57 -46.70 0.26
N GLN A 334 12.38 -47.90 -0.27
CA GLN A 334 13.09 -49.09 0.19
C GLN A 334 14.50 -49.11 -0.41
N GLY A 335 15.51 -49.42 0.41
CA GLY A 335 16.89 -49.55 -0.06
C GLY A 335 17.95 -49.11 0.93
N LYS A 336 19.08 -48.61 0.42
CA LYS A 336 20.24 -48.23 1.21
C LYS A 336 20.70 -46.82 0.89
N VAL A 337 20.88 -46.01 1.93
CA VAL A 337 21.49 -44.69 1.84
C VAL A 337 22.69 -44.60 2.78
N ALA A 338 23.75 -43.95 2.34
CA ALA A 338 24.96 -43.75 3.11
C ALA A 338 25.11 -42.28 3.54
N LEU A 339 25.67 -42.07 4.72
CA LEU A 339 26.18 -40.75 5.12
C LEU A 339 27.31 -40.33 4.17
N THR A 340 27.43 -39.03 3.91
CA THR A 340 28.37 -38.50 2.91
C THR A 340 29.75 -38.17 3.45
N SER A 341 29.93 -38.09 4.77
CA SER A 341 31.20 -37.66 5.37
C SER A 341 31.37 -38.10 6.82
N ARG A 342 32.62 -38.14 7.30
CA ARG A 342 32.95 -38.41 8.71
C ARG A 342 32.33 -37.38 9.67
N ALA A 343 32.18 -36.12 9.25
CA ALA A 343 31.51 -35.10 10.05
C ALA A 343 30.03 -35.44 10.29
N GLN A 344 29.35 -35.93 9.25
CA GLN A 344 27.97 -36.38 9.34
C GLN A 344 27.84 -37.65 10.19
N LEU A 345 28.82 -38.57 10.11
CA LEU A 345 28.87 -39.74 11.01
C LEU A 345 28.99 -39.33 12.48
N ARG A 346 29.85 -38.36 12.81
CA ARG A 346 29.96 -37.82 14.18
C ARG A 346 28.67 -37.16 14.66
N PHE A 347 27.94 -36.50 13.76
CA PHE A 347 26.63 -35.94 14.07
C PHE A 347 25.63 -37.04 14.45
N TRP A 348 25.52 -38.08 13.61
CA TRP A 348 24.68 -39.25 13.90
C TRP A 348 25.07 -39.93 15.23
N GLN A 349 26.37 -40.15 15.47
CA GLN A 349 26.87 -40.76 16.72
C GLN A 349 26.52 -39.96 17.98
N LYS A 350 26.40 -38.63 17.87
CA LYS A 350 25.96 -37.79 18.99
C LYS A 350 24.46 -37.90 19.24
N ALA A 351 23.67 -38.14 18.20
CA ALA A 351 22.22 -38.33 18.31
C ALA A 351 21.84 -39.74 18.78
N THR A 352 22.77 -40.70 18.75
CA THR A 352 22.56 -42.08 19.21
C THR A 352 23.03 -42.35 20.64
N ARG A 353 23.76 -41.41 21.25
CA ARG A 353 24.05 -41.37 22.69
C ARG A 353 22.93 -40.67 23.42
#